data_AF-A0A9C8AAT1-F1
#
_entry.id   AF-A0A9C8AAT1-F1
#
_cell.length_a   1.000
_cell.length_b   1.000
_cell.length_c   1.000
_cell.angle_alpha   90.00
_cell.angle_beta   90.00
_cell.angle_gamma   90.00
#
_symmetry.space_group_name_H-M   'P 1'
#
loop_
_entity.id
_entity.type
_entity.pdbx_description
1 polymer ?
#
loop_
_entity_poly.entity_id
_entity_poly.type
_entity_poly.pdbx_seq_one_letter_code
_entity_poly.pdbx_strand_id
1 'polypeptide(L)' 'MCHRRGVPCLQVQNEQELPTDWFFPYRTVGVTAGTSTLDSTIDKVCQTLKCF' A
#
# COMPACT_ATOMS: atom_id res chain seq x y z
N MET A 1 -4.93 -11.07 -8.00
CA MET A 1 -5.96 -11.40 -6.99
C MET A 1 -6.88 -10.21 -6.71
N CYS A 2 -6.38 -9.00 -6.42
CA CYS A 2 -7.23 -7.82 -6.13
C CYS A 2 -7.89 -7.20 -7.37
N HIS A 3 -7.15 -7.04 -8.48
CA HIS A 3 -7.69 -6.45 -9.72
C HIS A 3 -8.88 -7.24 -10.30
N ARG A 4 -8.91 -8.56 -10.10
CA ARG A 4 -10.02 -9.43 -10.54
C ARG A 4 -11.28 -9.31 -9.67
N ARG A 5 -11.19 -8.69 -8.49
CA ARG A 5 -12.32 -8.48 -7.57
C ARG A 5 -12.94 -7.08 -7.68
N GLY A 6 -12.47 -6.25 -8.62
CA GLY A 6 -12.96 -4.88 -8.80
C GLY A 6 -12.56 -3.91 -7.67
N VAL A 7 -11.64 -4.32 -6.79
CA VAL A 7 -11.14 -3.47 -5.71
C VAL A 7 -9.91 -2.71 -6.22
N PRO A 8 -9.87 -1.37 -6.07
CA PRO A 8 -8.68 -0.57 -6.38
C PRO A 8 -7.45 -1.14 -5.65
N CYS A 9 -6.38 -1.36 -6.40
CA CYS A 9 -5.16 -1.95 -5.87
C CYS A 9 -3.95 -1.30 -6.53
N LEU A 10 -2.98 -0.93 -5.72
CA LEU A 10 -1.72 -0.32 -6.13
C LEU A 10 -0.58 -1.29 -5.76
N GLN A 11 0.23 -1.67 -6.75
CA GLN A 11 1.47 -2.40 -6.52
C GLN A 11 2.60 -1.38 -6.40
N VAL A 12 3.36 -1.43 -5.31
CA VAL A 12 4.55 -0.60 -5.08
C VAL A 12 5.71 -1.48 -4.62
N GLN A 13 6.94 -1.03 -4.84
CA GLN A 13 8.15 -1.69 -4.32
C GLN A 13 8.57 -1.14 -2.96
N ASN A 14 8.24 0.11 -2.64
CA ASN A 14 8.64 0.80 -1.41
C ASN A 14 7.72 1.99 -1.10
N GLU A 15 7.94 2.65 0.02
CA GLU A 15 7.12 3.76 0.52
C GLU A 15 7.18 5.04 -0.35
N GLN A 16 8.21 5.21 -1.16
CA GLN A 16 8.40 6.40 -2.00
C GLN A 16 7.51 6.39 -3.24
N GLU A 17 6.99 5.21 -3.59
CA GLU A 17 6.08 5.01 -4.72
C GLU A 17 4.60 5.20 -4.34
N LEU A 18 4.30 5.62 -3.10
CA LEU A 18 2.94 5.86 -2.62
C LEU A 18 2.43 7.25 -3.05
N PRO A 19 1.48 7.34 -4.00
CA PRO A 19 0.90 8.62 -4.39
C PRO A 19 -0.18 9.01 -3.38
N THR A 20 0.06 10.06 -2.59
CA THR A 20 -0.86 10.53 -1.54
C THR A 20 -2.28 10.73 -2.06
N ASP A 21 -2.42 11.32 -3.26
CA ASP A 21 -3.70 11.59 -3.94
C ASP A 21 -4.57 10.34 -4.16
N TRP A 22 -3.94 9.18 -4.30
CA TRP A 22 -4.64 7.91 -4.51
C TRP A 22 -5.37 7.45 -3.25
N PHE A 23 -4.93 7.87 -2.07
CA PHE A 23 -5.47 7.39 -0.79
C PHE A 23 -6.61 8.25 -0.23
N PHE A 24 -6.74 9.52 -0.63
CA PHE A 24 -7.78 10.45 -0.13
C PHE A 24 -9.22 9.92 -0.14
N PRO A 25 -9.71 9.20 -1.18
CA PRO A 25 -11.09 8.74 -1.19
C PRO A 25 -11.34 7.55 -0.23
N TYR A 26 -10.30 6.98 0.39
CA TYR A 26 -10.39 5.76 1.18
C TYR A 26 -10.18 6.02 2.67
N ARG A 27 -11.14 5.58 3.48
CA ARG A 27 -11.01 5.58 4.96
C ARG A 27 -10.18 4.42 5.48
N THR A 28 -10.05 3.34 4.71
CA THR A 28 -9.37 2.11 5.14
C THR A 28 -8.58 1.53 3.98
N VAL A 29 -7.30 1.27 4.24
CA VAL A 29 -6.35 0.71 3.27
C VAL A 29 -5.80 -0.58 3.83
N GLY A 30 -5.88 -1.66 3.05
CA GLY A 30 -5.23 -2.93 3.37
C GLY A 30 -3.84 -2.98 2.74
N VAL A 31 -2.85 -3.44 3.51
CA VAL A 31 -1.48 -3.65 3.03
C VAL A 31 -1.20 -5.15 3.02
N THR A 32 -0.60 -5.63 1.92
CA THR A 32 -0.13 -7.00 1.79
C THR A 32 1.20 -6.99 1.02
N ALA A 33 2.01 -8.01 1.21
CA ALA A 33 3.34 -8.09 0.63
C ALA A 33 3.60 -9.48 0.03
N GLY A 34 4.43 -9.53 -1.01
CA GLY A 34 4.92 -10.79 -1.54
C GLY A 34 5.83 -11.49 -0.53
N THR A 35 5.97 -12.81 -0.64
CA THR A 35 6.73 -13.65 0.30
C THR A 35 8.23 -13.29 0.41
N SER A 36 8.77 -12.54 -0.56
CA SER A 36 10.16 -12.07 -0.60
C SER A 36 10.34 -10.65 -0.07
N THR A 37 9.29 -10.01 0.43
CA THR A 37 9.34 -8.63 0.93
C THR A 37 9.80 -8.62 2.38
N LEU A 38 10.78 -7.79 2.70
CA LEU A 38 11.25 -7.63 4.08
C LEU A 38 10.21 -6.90 4.93
N ASP A 39 10.03 -7.33 6.18
CA ASP A 39 9.12 -6.69 7.14
C ASP A 39 9.41 -5.19 7.29
N SER A 40 10.69 -4.81 7.27
CA SER A 40 11.10 -3.39 7.35
C SER A 40 10.58 -2.53 6.18
N THR A 41 10.32 -3.13 5.02
CA THR A 41 9.71 -2.42 3.88
C THR A 41 8.22 -2.23 4.12
N ILE A 42 7.55 -3.24 4.70
CA ILE A 42 6.14 -3.19 5.08
C ILE A 42 5.93 -2.14 6.18
N ASP A 43 6.83 -2.08 7.16
CA ASP A 43 6.78 -1.12 8.26
C ASP A 43 6.87 0.33 7.76
N LYS A 44 7.80 0.61 6.84
CA LYS A 44 7.94 1.94 6.23
C LYS A 44 6.70 2.34 5.44
N VAL A 45 6.14 1.44 4.64
CA VAL A 45 4.88 1.68 3.91
C VAL A 45 3.74 1.98 4.88
N CYS A 46 3.59 1.18 5.94
CA CYS A 46 2.57 1.39 6.97
C CYS A 46 2.77 2.71 7.72
N GLN A 47 4.02 3.11 7.99
CA GLN A 47 4.33 4.36 8.65
C GLN A 47 3.98 5.56 7.77
N THR A 48 4.36 5.53 6.50
CA THR A 48 4.03 6.59 5.54
C THR A 48 2.52 6.74 5.36
N LEU A 49 1.78 5.63 5.25
CA LEU A 49 0.32 5.66 5.14
C LEU A 49 -0.39 6.23 6.37
N LYS A 50 0.22 6.18 7.56
CA LYS A 50 -0.30 6.81 8.79
C LYS A 50 -0.06 8.32 8.84
N CYS A 51 0.85 8.83 8.01
CA CYS A 51 1.16 10.26 7.92
C CYS A 51 0.33 10.99 6.87
N PHE A 52 -0.40 10.26 6.02
CA PHE A 52 -1.39 10.81 5.10
C PHE A 52 -2.71 11.07 5.83
#